data_AF-A0A929ZNZ5-F1
#
_entry.id   AF-A0A929ZNZ5-F1
#
_cell.length_a   1.000
_cell.length_b   1.000
_cell.length_c   1.000
_cell.angle_alpha   90.00
_cell.angle_beta   90.00
_cell.angle_gamma   90.00
#
_symmetry.space_group_name_H-M   'P 1'
#
loop_
_entity.id
_entity.type
_entity.pdbx_description
1 polymer ?
#
loop_
_entity_poly.entity_id
_entity_poly.type
_entity_poly.pdbx_seq_one_letter_code
_entity_poly.pdbx_strand_id
1 'polypeptide(L)'
;MISKTTSSNFVKFGTIVPNIPNEDFIIEEFTISTKEIHTLHSYNQSVYLEASEGMAMLGVVRVPEVDSIESFALHRRVRIEPDVYFNLTSMSEHIVYRLYIPKHATKTTYTLPSPFVYECISPKIRISEIIAYYYVVKRPAYSFLGETHNYYELTFVDQGSLDTTVDGKSYTIGMNECMLYVPGQFHDQKVSSDNPCSYLTVIFAADGVHTDLVSNRVISCTREMQDDINRFVSTSEQVNPFKYDGMISCLEQILISFHMYANAKKMPKPITPVNQHFEDRLVEEILEYIHKHILEPLPIEQICDRFAISRSTLQNLFKNNLQVPPKQYINTAKLNQSRLLIRKGDYTITEIASMLSFNSIHYFSRKFTQSYGITPSEYARKIYDQID
;
A
#
# COMPACT_ATOMS: atom_id res chain seq x y z
N MET A 1 -8.99 12.36 12.61
CA MET A 1 -9.25 13.19 11.40
C MET A 1 -9.69 14.56 11.88
N ILE A 2 -9.00 15.63 11.48
CA ILE A 2 -9.32 16.99 11.93
C ILE A 2 -10.55 17.51 11.18
N SER A 3 -11.53 18.06 11.90
CA SER A 3 -12.72 18.67 11.31
C SER A 3 -12.44 20.09 10.84
N LYS A 4 -13.21 20.62 9.89
CA LYS A 4 -13.16 22.05 9.58
C LYS A 4 -13.99 22.84 10.60
N THR A 5 -13.63 24.09 10.89
CA THR A 5 -14.47 24.99 11.71
C THR A 5 -15.82 25.29 11.05
N THR A 6 -16.00 24.99 9.75
CA THR A 6 -17.30 25.04 9.06
C THR A 6 -18.20 23.83 9.35
N SER A 7 -17.70 22.81 10.06
CA SER A 7 -18.47 21.62 10.41
C SER A 7 -19.60 21.96 11.39
N SER A 8 -20.73 21.27 11.29
CA SER A 8 -21.83 21.36 12.27
C SER A 8 -21.37 21.05 13.69
N ASN A 9 -20.33 20.22 13.82
CA ASN A 9 -19.75 19.88 15.12
C ASN A 9 -19.06 21.08 15.79
N PHE A 10 -18.64 22.10 15.05
CA PHE A 10 -17.99 23.27 15.66
C PHE A 10 -19.00 24.22 16.32
N VAL A 11 -20.27 24.20 15.89
CA VAL A 11 -21.32 25.14 16.34
C VAL A 11 -21.54 25.09 17.86
N LYS A 12 -21.25 23.96 18.50
CA LYS A 12 -21.32 23.81 19.96
C LYS A 12 -20.21 24.54 20.72
N PHE A 13 -19.15 25.00 20.05
CA PHE A 13 -17.99 25.67 20.64
C PHE A 13 -17.81 27.10 20.15
N GLY A 14 -18.27 27.39 18.94
CA GLY A 14 -17.99 28.64 18.29
C GLY A 14 -18.67 28.76 16.93
N THR A 15 -18.45 29.89 16.28
CA THR A 15 -18.97 30.19 14.95
C THR A 15 -17.89 30.82 14.08
N ILE A 16 -18.00 30.66 12.77
CA ILE A 16 -17.16 31.40 11.83
C ILE A 16 -17.72 32.80 11.68
N VAL A 17 -16.83 33.79 11.67
CA VAL A 17 -17.19 35.19 11.43
C VAL A 17 -16.52 35.72 10.18
N PRO A 18 -17.20 36.53 9.34
CA PRO A 18 -16.57 37.15 8.19
C PRO A 18 -15.57 38.24 8.60
N ASN A 19 -15.92 39.00 9.65
CA ASN A 19 -15.12 40.08 10.21
C ASN A 19 -15.12 40.00 11.73
N ILE A 20 -14.02 40.46 12.34
CA ILE A 20 -14.00 40.73 13.78
C ILE A 20 -14.89 41.97 14.01
N PRO A 21 -15.77 41.99 15.02
CA PRO A 21 -16.56 43.16 15.36
C PRO A 21 -15.68 44.40 15.56
N ASN A 22 -16.21 45.58 15.24
CA ASN A 22 -15.53 46.83 15.51
C ASN A 22 -15.77 47.25 16.96
N GLU A 23 -15.14 46.52 17.88
CA GLU A 23 -15.20 46.72 19.33
C GLU A 23 -13.80 46.95 19.89
N ASP A 24 -13.75 47.45 21.12
CA ASP A 24 -12.50 47.77 21.81
C ASP A 24 -11.90 46.50 22.45
N PHE A 25 -11.12 45.77 21.67
CA PHE A 25 -10.46 44.53 22.08
C PHE A 25 -9.03 44.76 22.59
N ILE A 26 -8.60 43.94 23.56
CA ILE A 26 -7.19 43.66 23.80
C ILE A 26 -6.77 42.66 22.72
N ILE A 27 -5.76 43.00 21.93
CA ILE A 27 -5.25 42.14 20.85
C ILE A 27 -3.90 41.58 21.27
N GLU A 28 -3.83 40.26 21.35
CA GLU A 28 -2.57 39.53 21.60
C GLU A 28 -2.19 38.75 20.34
N GLU A 29 -0.93 38.85 19.93
CA GLU A 29 -0.39 38.08 18.80
C GLU A 29 0.55 37.00 19.34
N PHE A 30 0.42 35.79 18.80
CA PHE A 30 1.16 34.61 19.24
C PHE A 30 1.83 33.94 18.06
N THR A 31 3.05 33.45 18.29
CA THR A 31 3.78 32.58 17.37
C THR A 31 4.00 31.22 18.03
N ILE A 32 3.48 30.15 17.44
CA ILE A 32 3.58 28.78 17.97
C ILE A 32 4.21 27.86 16.94
N SER A 33 5.22 27.09 17.33
CA SER A 33 5.84 26.04 16.51
C SER A 33 5.64 24.62 17.04
N THR A 34 5.25 24.49 18.32
CA THR A 34 4.98 23.18 18.94
C THR A 34 3.79 22.46 18.29
N LYS A 35 3.82 21.12 18.34
CA LYS A 35 2.74 20.19 17.97
C LYS A 35 1.90 19.75 19.16
N GLU A 36 2.16 20.31 20.33
CA GLU A 36 1.56 19.91 21.60
C GLU A 36 0.78 21.07 22.24
N ILE A 37 -0.31 20.73 22.91
CA ILE A 37 -1.08 21.62 23.77
C ILE A 37 -0.94 21.12 25.20
N HIS A 38 -0.34 21.92 26.09
CA HIS A 38 -0.22 21.61 27.51
C HIS A 38 -1.26 22.32 28.37
N THR A 39 -1.80 23.44 27.89
CA THR A 39 -2.74 24.27 28.63
C THR A 39 -3.93 24.61 27.75
N LEU A 40 -5.09 24.80 28.36
CA LEU A 40 -6.27 25.34 27.71
C LEU A 40 -6.64 26.67 28.36
N HIS A 41 -7.14 27.59 27.54
CA HIS A 41 -7.61 28.89 27.98
C HIS A 41 -9.11 29.01 27.75
N SER A 42 -9.81 29.62 28.69
CA SER A 42 -11.22 29.95 28.55
C SER A 42 -11.46 31.39 29.00
N TYR A 43 -12.48 32.02 28.44
CA TYR A 43 -12.90 33.36 28.80
C TYR A 43 -14.40 33.35 29.08
N ASN A 44 -14.81 34.13 30.10
CA ASN A 44 -16.24 34.30 30.44
C ASN A 44 -17.03 35.14 29.42
N GLN A 45 -16.37 35.62 28.36
CA GLN A 45 -16.96 36.32 27.23
C GLN A 45 -16.39 35.75 25.94
N SER A 46 -17.11 35.94 24.83
CA SER A 46 -16.63 35.47 23.54
C SER A 46 -15.33 36.15 23.13
N VAL A 47 -14.41 35.35 22.62
CA VAL A 47 -13.15 35.81 22.05
C VAL A 47 -13.08 35.44 20.59
N TYR A 48 -12.21 36.11 19.84
CA TYR A 48 -12.04 35.84 18.42
C TYR A 48 -10.62 35.44 18.10
N LEU A 49 -10.48 34.50 17.18
CA LEU A 49 -9.19 34.00 16.70
C LEU A 49 -9.06 34.28 15.21
N GLU A 50 -7.90 34.81 14.82
CA GLU A 50 -7.51 35.01 13.42
C GLU A 50 -6.12 34.43 13.21
N ALA A 51 -6.01 33.37 12.41
CA ALA A 51 -4.72 32.91 11.90
C ALA A 51 -4.25 33.86 10.79
N SER A 52 -3.06 34.45 10.96
CA SER A 52 -2.46 35.37 9.99
C SER A 52 -1.37 34.71 9.13
N GLU A 53 -0.69 33.69 9.66
CA GLU A 53 0.35 32.95 8.94
C GLU A 53 0.39 31.50 9.41
N GLY A 54 0.63 30.56 8.49
CA GLY A 54 0.70 29.13 8.80
C GLY A 54 -0.66 28.44 8.92
N MET A 55 -0.64 27.19 9.35
CA MET A 55 -1.83 26.36 9.59
C MET A 55 -1.88 25.97 11.05
N ALA A 56 -3.07 26.02 11.66
CA ALA A 56 -3.26 25.63 13.06
C ALA A 56 -4.38 24.61 13.23
N MET A 57 -4.17 23.75 14.22
CA MET A 57 -5.22 22.94 14.81
C MET A 57 -5.69 23.63 16.09
N LEU A 58 -6.97 23.96 16.12
CA LEU A 58 -7.70 24.46 17.28
C LEU A 58 -8.25 23.26 18.05
N GLY A 59 -7.75 23.04 19.27
CA GLY A 59 -8.39 22.14 20.24
C GLY A 59 -9.43 22.91 21.04
N VAL A 60 -10.65 22.40 21.13
CA VAL A 60 -11.76 23.00 21.91
C VAL A 60 -12.47 21.96 22.75
N VAL A 61 -12.94 22.37 23.92
CA VAL A 61 -13.67 21.52 24.85
C VAL A 61 -14.50 22.36 25.83
N ARG A 62 -15.63 21.84 26.34
CA ARG A 62 -16.44 22.54 27.36
C ARG A 62 -16.05 22.16 28.80
N VAL A 63 -15.67 20.91 29.01
CA VAL A 63 -15.18 20.40 30.30
C VAL A 63 -13.75 19.91 30.04
N PRO A 64 -12.72 20.45 30.72
CA PRO A 64 -11.33 20.24 30.32
C PRO A 64 -10.79 18.83 30.66
N GLU A 65 -11.30 17.82 29.96
CA GLU A 65 -10.83 16.44 29.95
C GLU A 65 -10.10 16.17 28.63
N VAL A 66 -8.86 15.65 28.68
CA VAL A 66 -7.97 15.48 27.52
C VAL A 66 -8.64 14.69 26.39
N ASP A 67 -9.28 13.57 26.74
CA ASP A 67 -9.90 12.65 25.78
C ASP A 67 -11.16 13.22 25.09
N SER A 68 -11.67 14.34 25.59
CA SER A 68 -12.86 15.02 25.06
C SER A 68 -12.53 16.24 24.19
N ILE A 69 -11.24 16.56 24.01
CA ILE A 69 -10.81 17.67 23.16
C ILE A 69 -11.16 17.37 21.70
N GLU A 70 -11.94 18.26 21.09
CA GLU A 70 -12.26 18.19 19.67
C GLU A 70 -11.35 19.11 18.87
N SER A 71 -10.82 18.57 17.76
CA SER A 71 -9.83 19.25 16.94
C SER A 71 -10.42 19.78 15.63
N PHE A 72 -10.18 21.07 15.38
CA PHE A 72 -10.63 21.76 14.17
C PHE A 72 -9.48 22.47 13.46
N ALA A 73 -9.43 22.42 12.14
CA ALA A 73 -8.47 23.21 11.36
C ALA A 73 -8.91 24.68 11.34
N LEU A 74 -8.07 25.57 11.86
CA LEU A 74 -8.34 27.01 11.87
C LEU A 74 -7.93 27.64 10.54
N HIS A 75 -8.90 27.82 9.65
CA HIS A 75 -8.67 28.39 8.31
C HIS A 75 -9.45 29.70 8.06
N ARG A 76 -10.23 30.16 9.05
CA ARG A 76 -11.07 31.36 9.01
C ARG A 76 -11.07 31.99 10.39
N ARG A 77 -11.48 33.26 10.45
CA ARG A 77 -11.80 33.91 11.71
C ARG A 77 -12.92 33.16 12.41
N VAL A 78 -12.73 32.84 13.69
CA VAL A 78 -13.75 32.18 14.50
C VAL A 78 -14.00 32.98 15.76
N ARG A 79 -15.26 32.99 16.18
CA ARG A 79 -15.70 33.38 17.51
C ARG A 79 -15.76 32.11 18.35
N ILE A 80 -15.09 32.11 19.50
CA ILE A 80 -15.23 31.08 20.53
C ILE A 80 -16.31 31.53 21.50
N GLU A 81 -17.26 30.65 21.82
CA GLU A 81 -18.32 30.96 22.78
C GLU A 81 -17.75 31.07 24.21
N PRO A 82 -18.43 31.81 25.11
CA PRO A 82 -18.00 31.91 26.51
C PRO A 82 -17.86 30.53 27.17
N ASP A 83 -16.93 30.44 28.11
CA ASP A 83 -16.66 29.26 28.95
C ASP A 83 -16.24 28.00 28.16
N VAL A 84 -15.94 28.14 26.87
CA VAL A 84 -15.28 27.11 26.06
C VAL A 84 -13.78 27.21 26.32
N TYR A 85 -13.16 26.08 26.65
CA TYR A 85 -11.73 25.93 26.76
C TYR A 85 -11.14 25.67 25.38
N PHE A 86 -10.06 26.37 25.04
CA PHE A 86 -9.39 26.20 23.76
C PHE A 86 -7.88 26.44 23.86
N ASN A 87 -7.15 25.89 22.90
CA ASN A 87 -5.79 26.34 22.56
C ASN A 87 -5.46 25.93 21.12
N LEU A 88 -4.38 26.48 20.57
CA LEU A 88 -3.90 26.20 19.23
C LEU A 88 -2.55 25.49 19.27
N THR A 89 -2.31 24.68 18.27
CA THR A 89 -1.01 24.09 17.98
C THR A 89 -0.71 24.21 16.48
N SER A 90 0.57 24.18 16.12
CA SER A 90 0.98 24.38 14.73
C SER A 90 0.73 23.12 13.91
N MET A 91 0.14 23.24 12.72
CA MET A 91 0.10 22.16 11.72
C MET A 91 1.24 22.30 10.69
N SER A 92 1.78 23.50 10.51
CA SER A 92 2.97 23.83 9.70
C SER A 92 4.23 23.93 10.55
N GLU A 93 5.31 24.53 10.04
CA GLU A 93 6.53 24.84 10.82
C GLU A 93 6.19 25.75 12.02
N HIS A 94 5.42 26.80 11.77
CA HIS A 94 4.84 27.66 12.79
C HIS A 94 3.43 28.15 12.37
N ILE A 95 2.70 28.70 13.34
CA ILE A 95 1.50 29.52 13.16
C ILE A 95 1.74 30.89 13.81
N VAL A 96 1.29 31.96 13.15
CA VAL A 96 1.05 33.25 13.77
C VAL A 96 -0.46 33.48 13.83
N TYR A 97 -1.00 33.79 15.00
CA TYR A 97 -2.41 34.12 15.16
C TYR A 97 -2.63 35.25 16.14
N ARG A 98 -3.75 35.95 15.96
CA ARG A 98 -4.25 36.99 16.85
C ARG A 98 -5.43 36.50 17.65
N LEU A 99 -5.43 36.81 18.93
CA LEU A 99 -6.53 36.63 19.86
C LEU A 99 -7.11 37.99 20.23
N TYR A 100 -8.39 38.18 19.93
CA TYR A 100 -9.14 39.38 20.26
C TYR A 100 -9.97 39.13 21.52
N ILE A 101 -9.62 39.81 22.60
CA ILE A 101 -10.16 39.60 23.95
C ILE A 101 -10.96 40.83 24.38
N PRO A 102 -12.24 40.71 24.78
CA PRO A 102 -12.98 41.84 25.35
C PRO A 102 -12.27 42.41 26.59
N LYS A 103 -12.21 43.75 26.75
CA LYS A 103 -11.47 44.42 27.85
C LYS A 103 -11.83 43.96 29.27
N HIS A 104 -13.06 43.48 29.47
CA HIS A 104 -13.57 43.02 30.76
C HIS A 104 -13.68 41.49 30.85
N ALA A 105 -13.12 40.76 29.89
CA ALA A 105 -13.10 39.31 29.93
C ALA A 105 -12.13 38.82 31.02
N THR A 106 -12.54 37.78 31.74
CA THR A 106 -11.71 37.09 32.72
C THR A 106 -11.22 35.79 32.12
N LYS A 107 -9.90 35.56 32.20
CA LYS A 107 -9.25 34.35 31.69
C LYS A 107 -9.19 33.27 32.76
N THR A 108 -9.60 32.06 32.40
CA THR A 108 -9.33 30.83 33.16
C THR A 108 -8.32 29.99 32.39
N THR A 109 -7.33 29.44 33.08
CA THR A 109 -6.34 28.53 32.47
C THR A 109 -6.40 27.18 33.15
N TYR A 110 -6.38 26.13 32.36
CA TYR A 110 -6.34 24.75 32.81
C TYR A 110 -5.08 24.07 32.27
N THR A 111 -4.35 23.35 33.11
CA THR A 111 -3.18 22.57 32.70
C THR A 111 -3.60 21.12 32.51
N LEU A 112 -3.33 20.57 31.32
CA LEU A 112 -3.64 19.19 31.01
C LEU A 112 -2.69 18.23 31.76
N PRO A 113 -3.19 17.08 32.25
CA PRO A 113 -2.35 16.07 32.90
C PRO A 113 -1.32 15.46 31.94
N SER A 114 -1.62 15.45 30.65
CA SER A 114 -0.73 15.04 29.55
C SER A 114 -0.95 15.97 28.36
N PRO A 115 0.06 16.23 27.52
CA PRO A 115 -0.11 17.05 26.34
C PRO A 115 -1.12 16.43 25.37
N PHE A 116 -1.97 17.28 24.78
CA PHE A 116 -2.76 16.90 23.61
C PHE A 116 -1.89 17.13 22.37
N VAL A 117 -1.57 16.06 21.65
CA VAL A 117 -0.59 16.07 20.55
C VAL A 117 -1.31 16.05 19.20
N TYR A 118 -0.94 16.96 18.31
CA TYR A 118 -1.34 16.89 16.91
C TYR A 118 -0.53 15.81 16.18
N GLU A 119 -1.20 14.70 15.83
CA GLU A 119 -0.60 13.61 15.05
C GLU A 119 -0.59 13.93 13.54
N CYS A 120 0.60 14.22 13.03
CA CYS A 120 0.82 14.37 11.59
C CYS A 120 0.63 13.04 10.86
N ILE A 121 0.05 13.08 9.65
CA ILE A 121 0.04 11.93 8.74
C ILE A 121 1.44 11.81 8.12
N SER A 122 2.22 10.83 8.56
CA SER A 122 3.57 10.55 8.06
C SER A 122 3.73 9.07 7.70
N PRO A 123 4.56 8.75 6.68
CA PRO A 123 4.88 7.35 6.38
C PRO A 123 5.61 6.71 7.57
N LYS A 124 5.28 5.45 7.86
CA LYS A 124 5.97 4.66 8.89
C LYS A 124 7.14 3.86 8.34
N ILE A 125 7.05 3.44 7.08
CA ILE A 125 8.12 2.78 6.34
C ILE A 125 8.66 3.79 5.34
N ARG A 126 9.98 3.91 5.25
CA ARG A 126 10.64 4.75 4.26
C ARG A 126 11.81 3.99 3.66
N ILE A 127 11.82 3.89 2.34
CA ILE A 127 12.98 3.37 1.61
C ILE A 127 13.84 4.57 1.21
N SER A 128 15.07 4.61 1.70
CA SER A 128 16.00 5.70 1.42
C SER A 128 16.72 5.51 0.08
N GLU A 129 17.05 4.27 -0.27
CA GLU A 129 17.80 3.95 -1.48
C GLU A 129 17.61 2.49 -1.91
N ILE A 130 17.58 2.24 -3.22
CA ILE A 130 17.76 0.90 -3.80
C ILE A 130 19.23 0.78 -4.22
N ILE A 131 19.97 -0.11 -3.59
CA ILE A 131 21.41 -0.33 -3.82
C ILE A 131 21.61 -1.09 -5.13
N ALA A 132 20.82 -2.13 -5.33
CA ALA A 132 20.91 -2.98 -6.50
C ALA A 132 19.59 -3.72 -6.74
N TYR A 133 19.34 -4.10 -7.99
CA TYR A 133 18.29 -5.04 -8.33
C TYR A 133 18.69 -5.85 -9.56
N TYR A 134 18.34 -7.13 -9.56
CA TYR A 134 18.67 -8.05 -10.64
C TYR A 134 17.52 -9.01 -10.88
N TYR A 135 17.12 -9.16 -12.14
CA TYR A 135 16.26 -10.26 -12.56
C TYR A 135 17.16 -11.30 -13.23
N VAL A 136 17.27 -12.50 -12.64
CA VAL A 136 18.21 -13.53 -13.09
C VAL A 136 17.52 -14.86 -13.33
N VAL A 137 18.10 -15.64 -14.25
CA VAL A 137 17.73 -17.04 -14.48
C VAL A 137 18.93 -17.91 -14.11
N LYS A 138 18.75 -18.83 -13.16
CA LYS A 138 19.79 -19.76 -12.70
C LYS A 138 19.44 -21.18 -13.13
N ARG A 139 20.44 -21.89 -13.64
CA ARG A 139 20.33 -23.29 -14.07
C ARG A 139 20.29 -24.24 -12.85
N PRO A 140 19.80 -25.48 -13.02
CA PRO A 140 19.94 -26.53 -12.02
C PRO A 140 21.39 -26.65 -11.54
N ALA A 141 21.57 -27.02 -10.27
CA ALA A 141 22.87 -27.09 -9.59
C ALA A 141 23.61 -25.75 -9.42
N TYR A 142 22.95 -24.61 -9.68
CA TYR A 142 23.46 -23.33 -9.21
C TYR A 142 23.61 -23.32 -7.69
N SER A 143 24.75 -22.84 -7.22
CA SER A 143 25.01 -22.63 -5.80
C SER A 143 25.78 -21.33 -5.61
N PHE A 144 25.19 -20.43 -4.85
CA PHE A 144 25.85 -19.30 -4.23
C PHE A 144 26.26 -19.70 -2.82
N LEU A 145 27.51 -19.44 -2.44
CA LEU A 145 28.04 -19.81 -1.12
C LEU A 145 27.48 -18.94 0.01
N GLY A 146 26.81 -17.85 -0.34
CA GLY A 146 26.17 -16.94 0.60
C GLY A 146 26.98 -15.70 0.90
N GLU A 147 26.32 -14.75 1.54
CA GLU A 147 26.88 -13.46 1.93
C GLU A 147 26.20 -12.89 3.18
N THR A 148 26.71 -11.75 3.64
CA THR A 148 26.12 -10.95 4.71
C THR A 148 26.33 -9.48 4.40
N HIS A 149 25.28 -8.68 4.52
CA HIS A 149 25.33 -7.25 4.28
C HIS A 149 24.35 -6.48 5.17
N ASN A 150 24.55 -5.17 5.29
CA ASN A 150 23.77 -4.30 6.17
C ASN A 150 22.50 -3.72 5.50
N TYR A 151 22.07 -4.29 4.38
CA TYR A 151 20.88 -3.89 3.65
C TYR A 151 19.77 -4.94 3.75
N TYR A 152 18.53 -4.51 3.51
CA TYR A 152 17.44 -5.43 3.26
C TYR A 152 17.59 -6.03 1.86
N GLU A 153 17.27 -7.31 1.71
CA GLU A 153 17.18 -7.95 0.41
C GLU A 153 15.82 -8.64 0.25
N LEU A 154 15.06 -8.24 -0.77
CA LEU A 154 13.85 -8.92 -1.20
C LEU A 154 14.20 -9.87 -2.35
N THR A 155 13.91 -11.16 -2.19
CA THR A 155 13.95 -12.14 -3.29
C THR A 155 12.55 -12.63 -3.58
N PHE A 156 12.12 -12.53 -4.85
CA PHE A 156 10.85 -13.02 -5.38
C PHE A 156 11.10 -14.03 -6.50
N VAL A 157 10.51 -15.22 -6.40
CA VAL A 157 10.66 -16.27 -7.41
C VAL A 157 9.50 -16.21 -8.41
N ASP A 158 9.83 -15.89 -9.66
CA ASP A 158 8.87 -15.80 -10.76
C ASP A 158 8.62 -17.17 -11.39
N GLN A 159 9.65 -18.02 -11.51
CA GLN A 159 9.52 -19.41 -11.97
C GLN A 159 10.49 -20.34 -11.24
N GLY A 160 10.05 -21.59 -11.05
CA GLY A 160 10.85 -22.63 -10.40
C GLY A 160 10.84 -22.51 -8.88
N SER A 161 11.97 -22.83 -8.26
CA SER A 161 12.15 -22.80 -6.82
C SER A 161 13.58 -22.43 -6.47
N LEU A 162 13.75 -21.61 -5.44
CA LEU A 162 15.06 -21.20 -4.91
C LEU A 162 15.18 -21.66 -3.46
N ASP A 163 16.20 -22.46 -3.16
CA ASP A 163 16.52 -22.84 -1.80
C ASP A 163 17.47 -21.81 -1.19
N THR A 164 17.24 -21.46 0.07
CA THR A 164 18.08 -20.53 0.82
C THR A 164 18.26 -21.01 2.26
N THR A 165 19.46 -20.85 2.78
CA THR A 165 19.79 -21.09 4.19
C THR A 165 20.06 -19.75 4.85
N VAL A 166 19.24 -19.38 5.84
CA VAL A 166 19.38 -18.14 6.61
C VAL A 166 19.69 -18.49 8.05
N ASP A 167 20.83 -18.01 8.56
CA ASP A 167 21.32 -18.27 9.92
C ASP A 167 21.26 -19.76 10.33
N GLY A 168 21.58 -20.65 9.38
CA GLY A 168 21.59 -22.11 9.57
C GLY A 168 20.24 -22.82 9.40
N LYS A 169 19.16 -22.10 9.09
CA LYS A 169 17.84 -22.67 8.81
C LYS A 169 17.51 -22.59 7.32
N SER A 170 17.09 -23.71 6.74
CA SER A 170 16.76 -23.80 5.32
C SER A 170 15.30 -23.45 5.04
N TYR A 171 15.10 -22.79 3.90
CA TYR A 171 13.82 -22.39 3.32
C TYR A 171 13.83 -22.67 1.82
N THR A 172 12.65 -22.88 1.25
CA THR A 172 12.46 -22.98 -0.21
C THR A 172 11.44 -21.92 -0.60
N ILE A 173 11.84 -21.03 -1.51
CA ILE A 173 11.00 -19.99 -2.09
C ILE A 173 10.44 -20.52 -3.41
N GLY A 174 9.14 -20.76 -3.48
CA GLY A 174 8.47 -21.27 -4.67
C GLY A 174 7.98 -20.17 -5.62
N MET A 175 7.43 -20.59 -6.76
CA MET A 175 6.80 -19.69 -7.74
C MET A 175 5.74 -18.79 -7.08
N ASN A 176 5.80 -17.49 -7.37
CA ASN A 176 4.98 -16.43 -6.77
C ASN A 176 5.16 -16.27 -5.27
N GLU A 177 6.28 -16.70 -4.72
CA GLU A 177 6.64 -16.48 -3.33
C GLU A 177 7.85 -15.57 -3.22
N CYS A 178 7.98 -14.96 -2.04
CA CYS A 178 9.07 -14.06 -1.73
C CYS A 178 9.59 -14.27 -0.32
N MET A 179 10.82 -13.83 -0.10
CA MET A 179 11.44 -13.78 1.21
C MET A 179 12.19 -12.46 1.35
N LEU A 180 12.12 -11.88 2.55
CA LEU A 180 12.90 -10.70 2.92
C LEU A 180 14.00 -11.10 3.88
N TYR A 181 15.25 -10.87 3.47
CA TYR A 181 16.43 -10.95 4.33
C TYR A 181 16.65 -9.58 4.98
N VAL A 182 16.94 -9.54 6.28
CA VAL A 182 17.14 -8.29 7.02
C VAL A 182 18.63 -7.99 7.21
N PRO A 183 19.01 -6.72 7.48
CA PRO A 183 20.41 -6.34 7.69
C PRO A 183 21.15 -7.24 8.67
N GLY A 184 22.34 -7.70 8.29
CA GLY A 184 23.23 -8.52 9.11
C GLY A 184 22.92 -10.02 9.09
N GLN A 185 21.87 -10.48 8.37
CA GLN A 185 21.61 -11.91 8.23
C GLN A 185 22.48 -12.55 7.16
N PHE A 186 23.12 -13.68 7.51
CA PHE A 186 23.76 -14.51 6.52
C PHE A 186 22.70 -15.26 5.72
N HIS A 187 22.85 -15.30 4.39
CA HIS A 187 21.98 -16.09 3.54
C HIS A 187 22.73 -16.66 2.33
N ASP A 188 22.40 -17.88 1.93
CA ASP A 188 22.87 -18.53 0.70
C ASP A 188 21.73 -18.76 -0.31
N GLN A 189 22.05 -19.16 -1.54
CA GLN A 189 21.03 -19.42 -2.58
C GLN A 189 21.43 -20.61 -3.45
N LYS A 190 20.50 -21.55 -3.68
CA LYS A 190 20.73 -22.76 -4.48
C LYS A 190 19.51 -23.10 -5.32
N VAL A 191 19.75 -23.68 -6.50
CA VAL A 191 18.71 -24.31 -7.32
C VAL A 191 18.89 -25.82 -7.24
N SER A 192 18.18 -26.46 -6.32
CA SER A 192 18.26 -27.92 -6.12
C SER A 192 17.31 -28.72 -7.00
N SER A 193 16.38 -28.06 -7.70
CA SER A 193 15.46 -28.72 -8.63
C SER A 193 16.09 -28.92 -10.02
N ASP A 194 15.54 -29.85 -10.80
CA ASP A 194 15.96 -30.12 -12.18
C ASP A 194 15.51 -29.04 -13.18
N ASN A 195 14.70 -28.07 -12.73
CA ASN A 195 14.21 -26.97 -13.55
C ASN A 195 15.01 -25.68 -13.25
N PRO A 196 15.25 -24.82 -14.25
CA PRO A 196 15.82 -23.50 -14.00
C PRO A 196 14.90 -22.66 -13.12
N CYS A 197 15.48 -21.78 -12.32
CA CYS A 197 14.76 -20.83 -11.48
C CYS A 197 14.97 -19.41 -12.01
N SER A 198 13.89 -18.65 -12.18
CA SER A 198 13.96 -17.20 -12.43
C SER A 198 13.45 -16.44 -11.21
N TYR A 199 14.22 -15.44 -10.79
CA TYR A 199 13.88 -14.65 -9.61
C TYR A 199 14.37 -13.21 -9.74
N LEU A 200 13.66 -12.31 -9.06
CA LEU A 200 14.02 -10.92 -8.85
C LEU A 200 14.64 -10.79 -7.46
N THR A 201 15.82 -10.17 -7.40
CA THR A 201 16.45 -9.72 -6.16
C THR A 201 16.49 -8.20 -6.13
N VAL A 202 16.10 -7.58 -5.01
CA VAL A 202 16.18 -6.14 -4.77
C VAL A 202 16.83 -5.88 -3.43
N ILE A 203 17.97 -5.19 -3.43
CA ILE A 203 18.76 -4.83 -2.25
C ILE A 203 18.55 -3.34 -1.97
N PHE A 204 18.15 -2.98 -0.75
CA PHE A 204 17.74 -1.62 -0.42
C PHE A 204 17.96 -1.24 1.05
N ALA A 205 18.07 0.07 1.29
CA ALA A 205 18.10 0.66 2.61
C ALA A 205 16.70 1.17 2.98
N ALA A 206 16.23 0.84 4.19
CA ALA A 206 14.92 1.25 4.67
C ALA A 206 14.88 1.45 6.19
N ASP A 207 14.01 2.36 6.61
CA ASP A 207 13.67 2.63 8.01
C ASP A 207 12.21 2.21 8.29
N GLY A 208 11.94 1.85 9.55
CA GLY A 208 10.60 1.57 10.04
C GLY A 208 10.01 0.21 9.62
N VAL A 209 10.82 -0.68 9.03
CA VAL A 209 10.44 -2.07 8.77
C VAL A 209 10.43 -2.86 10.09
N HIS A 210 9.30 -3.48 10.44
CA HIS A 210 9.20 -4.34 11.62
C HIS A 210 9.77 -5.73 11.31
N THR A 211 11.08 -5.88 11.41
CA THR A 211 11.84 -7.09 11.07
C THR A 211 11.27 -8.38 11.67
N ASP A 212 10.82 -8.36 12.93
CA ASP A 212 10.21 -9.53 13.62
C ASP A 212 8.93 -10.05 12.93
N LEU A 213 8.23 -9.19 12.19
CA LEU A 213 7.00 -9.55 11.48
C LEU A 213 7.27 -10.17 10.11
N VAL A 214 8.39 -9.82 9.48
CA VAL A 214 8.63 -10.10 8.05
C VAL A 214 9.82 -11.01 7.79
N SER A 215 10.79 -11.10 8.71
CA SER A 215 11.99 -11.94 8.56
C SER A 215 11.70 -13.43 8.71
N ASN A 216 12.66 -14.24 8.25
CA ASN A 216 12.75 -15.69 8.50
C ASN A 216 11.50 -16.49 8.10
N ARG A 217 10.84 -16.07 7.02
CA ARG A 217 9.66 -16.73 6.48
C ARG A 217 9.55 -16.51 4.97
N VAL A 218 8.95 -17.48 4.31
CA VAL A 218 8.50 -17.37 2.94
C VAL A 218 7.05 -16.87 2.94
N ILE A 219 6.77 -15.90 2.06
CA ILE A 219 5.46 -15.28 1.92
C ILE A 219 4.97 -15.55 0.49
N SER A 220 3.83 -16.21 0.38
CA SER A 220 3.14 -16.36 -0.89
C SER A 220 2.54 -15.00 -1.27
N CYS A 221 2.93 -14.46 -2.43
CA CYS A 221 2.53 -13.13 -2.86
C CYS A 221 1.05 -13.11 -3.24
N THR A 222 0.30 -12.18 -2.67
CA THR A 222 -1.05 -11.87 -3.15
C THR A 222 -0.98 -11.32 -4.57
N ARG A 223 -2.14 -11.22 -5.24
CA ARG A 223 -2.18 -10.61 -6.57
C ARG A 223 -1.69 -9.16 -6.56
N GLU A 224 -2.09 -8.38 -5.56
CA GLU A 224 -1.65 -6.99 -5.42
C GLU A 224 -0.13 -6.90 -5.32
N MET A 225 0.49 -7.78 -4.54
CA MET A 225 1.95 -7.86 -4.44
C MET A 225 2.60 -8.25 -5.77
N GLN A 226 2.04 -9.21 -6.50
CA GLN A 226 2.53 -9.59 -7.83
C GLN A 226 2.39 -8.45 -8.84
N ASP A 227 1.28 -7.70 -8.79
CA ASP A 227 1.06 -6.51 -9.62
C ASP A 227 2.07 -5.41 -9.30
N ASP A 228 2.40 -5.20 -8.02
CA ASP A 228 3.44 -4.27 -7.58
C ASP A 228 4.84 -4.69 -8.03
N ILE A 229 5.16 -5.98 -7.97
CA ILE A 229 6.43 -6.54 -8.47
C ILE A 229 6.53 -6.36 -9.99
N ASN A 230 5.47 -6.69 -10.72
CA ASN A 230 5.42 -6.50 -12.17
C ASN A 230 5.55 -5.01 -12.54
N ARG A 231 4.90 -4.13 -11.77
CA ARG A 231 5.01 -2.68 -11.94
C ARG A 231 6.44 -2.23 -11.68
N PHE A 232 7.08 -2.66 -10.59
CA PHE A 232 8.49 -2.39 -10.29
C PHE A 232 9.40 -2.73 -11.47
N VAL A 233 9.29 -3.96 -12.00
CA VAL A 233 10.09 -4.40 -13.15
C VAL A 233 9.81 -3.55 -14.37
N SER A 234 8.53 -3.35 -14.72
CA SER A 234 8.16 -2.54 -15.88
C SER A 234 8.61 -1.09 -15.77
N THR A 235 8.60 -0.50 -14.58
CA THR A 235 9.07 0.87 -14.33
C THR A 235 10.58 0.98 -14.44
N SER A 236 11.33 -0.07 -14.04
CA SER A 236 12.79 -0.09 -14.15
C SER A 236 13.29 0.04 -15.60
N GLU A 237 12.52 -0.51 -16.54
CA GLU A 237 12.78 -0.48 -17.99
C GLU A 237 12.33 0.82 -18.67
N GLN A 238 11.56 1.67 -17.99
CA GLN A 238 11.07 2.93 -18.57
C GLN A 238 12.17 3.98 -18.66
N VAL A 239 12.05 4.86 -19.65
CA VAL A 239 12.86 6.08 -19.77
C VAL A 239 11.98 7.27 -19.39
N ASN A 240 11.94 7.58 -18.09
CA ASN A 240 11.28 8.76 -17.57
C ASN A 240 12.03 9.28 -16.32
N PRO A 241 11.94 10.58 -15.99
CA PRO A 241 12.72 11.19 -14.91
C PRO A 241 12.32 10.71 -13.50
N PHE A 242 11.14 10.11 -13.33
CA PHE A 242 10.60 9.68 -12.03
C PHE A 242 10.60 8.15 -11.88
N LYS A 243 11.33 7.42 -12.73
CA LYS A 243 11.29 5.96 -12.71
C LYS A 243 11.77 5.39 -11.38
N TYR A 244 12.79 6.01 -10.77
CA TYR A 244 13.32 5.56 -9.49
C TYR A 244 12.34 5.82 -8.34
N ASP A 245 11.66 6.96 -8.32
CA ASP A 245 10.57 7.23 -7.36
C ASP A 245 9.43 6.22 -7.52
N GLY A 246 9.08 5.87 -8.77
CA GLY A 246 8.09 4.85 -9.07
C GLY A 246 8.49 3.45 -8.59
N MET A 247 9.76 3.06 -8.77
CA MET A 247 10.30 1.80 -8.26
C MET A 247 10.28 1.76 -6.73
N ILE A 248 10.75 2.82 -6.07
CA ILE A 248 10.70 2.95 -4.60
C ILE A 248 9.27 2.84 -4.11
N SER A 249 8.32 3.53 -4.75
CA SER A 249 6.90 3.47 -4.40
C SER A 249 6.33 2.05 -4.49
N CYS A 250 6.69 1.29 -5.54
CA CYS A 250 6.26 -0.10 -5.68
C CYS A 250 6.83 -0.98 -4.55
N LEU A 251 8.12 -0.78 -4.23
CA LEU A 251 8.77 -1.53 -3.15
C LEU A 251 8.17 -1.19 -1.78
N GLU A 252 7.81 0.07 -1.53
CA GLU A 252 7.08 0.47 -0.33
C GLU A 252 5.70 -0.21 -0.25
N GLN A 253 4.95 -0.32 -1.35
CA GLN A 253 3.67 -1.04 -1.37
C GLN A 253 3.85 -2.54 -1.07
N ILE A 254 4.90 -3.16 -1.61
CA ILE A 254 5.25 -4.56 -1.32
C ILE A 254 5.52 -4.73 0.18
N LEU A 255 6.33 -3.85 0.78
CA LEU A 255 6.62 -3.91 2.22
C LEU A 255 5.38 -3.67 3.09
N ILE A 256 4.50 -2.74 2.71
CA ILE A 256 3.22 -2.52 3.41
C ILE A 256 2.38 -3.80 3.36
N SER A 257 2.29 -4.45 2.19
CA SER A 257 1.56 -5.70 2.00
C SER A 257 2.13 -6.84 2.86
N PHE A 258 3.45 -6.93 2.99
CA PHE A 258 4.10 -7.90 3.89
C PHE A 258 3.66 -7.71 5.34
N HIS A 259 3.64 -6.46 5.83
CA HIS A 259 3.23 -6.16 7.20
C HIS A 259 1.75 -6.46 7.41
N MET A 260 0.90 -6.15 6.44
CA MET A 260 -0.53 -6.47 6.51
C MET A 260 -0.77 -7.98 6.55
N TYR A 261 -0.07 -8.74 5.72
CA TYR A 261 -0.13 -10.21 5.72
C TYR A 261 0.32 -10.81 7.06
N ALA A 262 1.45 -10.34 7.60
CA ALA A 262 1.97 -10.81 8.88
C ALA A 262 1.03 -10.50 10.06
N ASN A 263 0.40 -9.33 10.05
CA ASN A 263 -0.57 -8.93 11.08
C ASN A 263 -1.89 -9.71 10.98
N ALA A 264 -2.37 -9.99 9.76
CA ALA A 264 -3.58 -10.79 9.56
C ALA A 264 -3.45 -12.23 10.10
N LYS A 265 -2.23 -12.78 10.17
CA LYS A 265 -1.95 -14.08 10.81
C LYS A 265 -1.86 -14.02 12.34
N LYS A 266 -1.64 -12.84 12.95
CA LYS A 266 -1.55 -12.64 14.41
C LYS A 266 -2.86 -12.16 15.04
N MET A 267 -3.70 -11.43 14.31
CA MET A 267 -5.01 -11.02 14.80
C MET A 267 -6.02 -12.17 14.72
N PRO A 268 -6.85 -12.41 15.76
CA PRO A 268 -8.11 -13.10 15.54
C PRO A 268 -8.85 -12.29 14.48
N LYS A 269 -9.16 -12.90 13.34
CA LYS A 269 -9.91 -12.23 12.28
C LYS A 269 -11.15 -11.57 12.90
N PRO A 270 -11.46 -10.30 12.59
CA PRO A 270 -12.72 -9.70 13.00
C PRO A 270 -13.85 -10.64 12.62
N ILE A 271 -14.81 -10.88 13.51
CA ILE A 271 -15.97 -11.71 13.22
C ILE A 271 -16.85 -10.92 12.24
N THR A 272 -16.53 -10.97 10.96
CA THR A 272 -17.46 -10.66 9.86
C THR A 272 -18.27 -11.92 9.54
N PRO A 273 -19.51 -11.78 9.04
CA PRO A 273 -20.46 -12.87 8.95
C PRO A 273 -19.85 -14.05 8.17
N VAL A 274 -19.97 -15.25 8.75
CA VAL A 274 -19.35 -16.54 8.37
C VAL A 274 -19.33 -16.83 6.85
N ASN A 275 -20.28 -16.28 6.10
CA ASN A 275 -20.36 -16.44 4.65
C ASN A 275 -19.26 -15.70 3.87
N GLN A 276 -18.83 -14.52 4.31
CA GLN A 276 -17.85 -13.72 3.56
C GLN A 276 -16.44 -14.34 3.61
N HIS A 277 -16.03 -14.87 4.77
CA HIS A 277 -14.76 -15.59 4.91
C HIS A 277 -14.69 -16.94 4.19
N PHE A 278 -15.85 -17.54 3.90
CA PHE A 278 -15.91 -18.72 3.04
C PHE A 278 -15.76 -18.32 1.58
N GLU A 279 -16.44 -17.25 1.15
CA GLU A 279 -16.34 -16.72 -0.21
C GLU A 279 -14.92 -16.25 -0.57
N ASP A 280 -14.22 -15.54 0.33
CA ASP A 280 -12.85 -15.06 0.09
C ASP A 280 -11.87 -16.23 -0.12
N ARG A 281 -11.88 -17.22 0.79
CA ARG A 281 -11.03 -18.42 0.67
C ARG A 281 -11.37 -19.24 -0.56
N LEU A 282 -12.65 -19.39 -0.86
CA LEU A 282 -13.11 -20.12 -2.03
C LEU A 282 -12.65 -19.45 -3.32
N VAL A 283 -12.66 -18.12 -3.39
CA VAL A 283 -12.12 -17.38 -4.54
C VAL A 283 -10.62 -17.61 -4.67
N GLU A 284 -9.85 -17.54 -3.59
CA GLU A 284 -8.40 -17.80 -3.62
C GLU A 284 -8.09 -19.20 -4.17
N GLU A 285 -8.78 -20.24 -3.69
CA GLU A 285 -8.60 -21.61 -4.16
C GLU A 285 -8.99 -21.78 -5.64
N ILE A 286 -10.08 -21.11 -6.09
CA ILE A 286 -10.48 -21.12 -7.51
C ILE A 286 -9.42 -20.44 -8.39
N LEU A 287 -8.82 -19.35 -7.91
CA LEU A 287 -7.77 -18.64 -8.63
C LEU A 287 -6.50 -19.49 -8.76
N GLU A 288 -6.08 -20.16 -7.69
CA GLU A 288 -4.96 -21.10 -7.72
C GLU A 288 -5.19 -22.22 -8.72
N TYR A 289 -6.39 -22.80 -8.72
CA TYR A 289 -6.78 -23.83 -9.69
C TYR A 289 -6.71 -23.31 -11.14
N ILE A 290 -7.24 -22.12 -11.42
CA ILE A 290 -7.18 -21.53 -12.77
C ILE A 290 -5.73 -21.38 -13.24
N HIS A 291 -4.82 -20.93 -12.38
CA HIS A 291 -3.41 -20.73 -12.75
C HIS A 291 -2.69 -22.06 -12.95
N LYS A 292 -2.92 -23.04 -12.08
CA LYS A 292 -2.34 -24.39 -12.20
C LYS A 292 -2.74 -25.09 -13.49
N HIS A 293 -3.97 -24.86 -13.95
CA HIS A 293 -4.56 -25.49 -15.13
C HIS A 293 -4.62 -24.54 -16.35
N ILE A 294 -3.84 -23.45 -16.37
CA ILE A 294 -4.01 -22.38 -17.37
C ILE A 294 -3.73 -22.81 -18.81
N LEU A 295 -2.92 -23.86 -19.00
CA LEU A 295 -2.59 -24.47 -20.29
C LEU A 295 -3.67 -25.46 -20.77
N GLU A 296 -4.59 -25.84 -19.90
CA GLU A 296 -5.67 -26.78 -20.21
C GLU A 296 -6.92 -26.03 -20.73
N PRO A 297 -7.85 -26.74 -21.39
CA PRO A 297 -9.20 -26.24 -21.57
C PRO A 297 -9.84 -25.99 -20.19
N LEU A 298 -10.20 -24.73 -19.92
CA LEU A 298 -10.83 -24.31 -18.66
C LEU A 298 -12.24 -23.76 -18.92
N PRO A 299 -13.21 -24.60 -19.31
CA PRO A 299 -14.61 -24.20 -19.34
C PRO A 299 -15.09 -23.82 -17.93
N ILE A 300 -16.03 -22.88 -17.87
CA ILE A 300 -16.58 -22.39 -16.61
C ILE A 300 -17.24 -23.53 -15.82
N GLU A 301 -17.85 -24.45 -16.55
CA GLU A 301 -18.52 -25.64 -16.04
C GLU A 301 -17.56 -26.53 -15.23
N GLN A 302 -16.32 -26.72 -15.69
CA GLN A 302 -15.32 -27.52 -14.98
C GLN A 302 -14.90 -26.87 -13.65
N ILE A 303 -14.84 -25.54 -13.59
CA ILE A 303 -14.55 -24.81 -12.36
C ILE A 303 -15.72 -24.95 -11.38
N CYS A 304 -16.95 -24.80 -11.87
CA CYS A 304 -18.17 -25.01 -11.08
C CYS A 304 -18.21 -26.42 -10.47
N ASP A 305 -17.93 -27.45 -11.28
CA ASP A 305 -17.95 -28.85 -10.85
C ASP A 305 -16.85 -29.15 -9.83
N ARG A 306 -15.63 -28.64 -10.06
CA ARG A 306 -14.47 -28.85 -9.18
C ARG A 306 -14.70 -28.31 -7.77
N PHE A 307 -15.34 -27.15 -7.67
CA PHE A 307 -15.56 -26.45 -6.41
C PHE A 307 -16.99 -26.64 -5.86
N ALA A 308 -17.79 -27.50 -6.48
CA ALA A 308 -19.17 -27.78 -6.13
C ALA A 308 -20.03 -26.49 -5.97
N ILE A 309 -19.85 -25.53 -6.89
CA ILE A 309 -20.58 -24.26 -6.89
C ILE A 309 -21.38 -24.04 -8.16
N SER A 310 -22.46 -23.27 -8.04
CA SER A 310 -23.23 -22.86 -9.20
C SER A 310 -22.52 -21.78 -10.03
N ARG A 311 -22.87 -21.66 -11.31
CA ARG A 311 -22.35 -20.61 -12.19
C ARG A 311 -22.67 -19.20 -11.68
N SER A 312 -23.84 -18.98 -11.08
CA SER A 312 -24.20 -17.69 -10.49
C SER A 312 -23.34 -17.39 -9.25
N THR A 313 -23.06 -18.40 -8.42
CA THR A 313 -22.12 -18.27 -7.29
C THR A 313 -20.74 -17.87 -7.79
N LEU A 314 -20.18 -18.57 -8.78
CA LEU A 314 -18.87 -18.24 -9.36
C LEU A 314 -18.82 -16.81 -9.94
N GLN A 315 -19.89 -16.38 -10.61
CA GLN A 315 -19.99 -15.01 -11.14
C GLN A 315 -20.02 -13.96 -10.03
N ASN A 316 -20.80 -14.20 -8.97
CA ASN A 316 -20.88 -13.30 -7.82
C ASN A 316 -19.57 -13.24 -7.06
N LEU A 317 -18.90 -14.38 -6.85
CA LEU A 317 -17.58 -14.47 -6.24
C LEU A 317 -16.56 -13.58 -6.97
N PHE A 318 -16.50 -13.70 -8.29
CA PHE A 318 -15.59 -12.92 -9.12
C PHE A 318 -15.97 -11.45 -9.22
N LYS A 319 -17.27 -11.14 -9.27
CA LYS A 319 -17.75 -9.75 -9.26
C LYS A 319 -17.45 -9.06 -7.93
N ASN A 320 -17.74 -9.70 -6.81
CA ASN A 320 -17.59 -9.12 -5.48
C ASN A 320 -16.12 -8.94 -5.11
N ASN A 321 -15.25 -9.91 -5.46
CA ASN A 321 -13.85 -9.91 -5.04
C ASN A 321 -12.90 -9.30 -6.07
N LEU A 322 -13.18 -9.45 -7.37
CA LEU A 322 -12.23 -9.09 -8.43
C LEU A 322 -12.80 -8.04 -9.40
N GLN A 323 -14.08 -7.68 -9.27
CA GLN A 323 -14.79 -6.76 -10.16
C GLN A 323 -14.70 -7.10 -11.65
N VAL A 324 -14.40 -8.37 -11.99
CA VAL A 324 -14.29 -8.87 -13.36
C VAL A 324 -14.98 -10.22 -13.51
N PRO A 325 -15.62 -10.54 -14.64
CA PRO A 325 -16.21 -11.86 -14.86
C PRO A 325 -15.15 -12.99 -14.93
N PRO A 326 -15.47 -14.22 -14.48
CA PRO A 326 -14.53 -15.35 -14.48
C PRO A 326 -13.92 -15.65 -15.86
N LYS A 327 -14.73 -15.61 -16.92
CA LYS A 327 -14.26 -15.85 -18.29
C LYS A 327 -13.30 -14.76 -18.77
N GLN A 328 -13.52 -13.51 -18.34
CA GLN A 328 -12.61 -12.41 -18.65
C GLN A 328 -11.29 -12.60 -17.90
N TYR A 329 -11.36 -12.96 -16.61
CA TYR A 329 -10.18 -13.26 -15.80
C TYR A 329 -9.31 -14.37 -16.41
N ILE A 330 -9.91 -15.51 -16.78
CA ILE A 330 -9.19 -16.63 -17.40
C ILE A 330 -8.51 -16.19 -18.71
N ASN A 331 -9.20 -15.41 -19.54
CA ASN A 331 -8.60 -14.89 -20.76
C ASN A 331 -7.41 -13.97 -20.48
N THR A 332 -7.52 -13.06 -19.51
CA THR A 332 -6.40 -12.20 -19.10
C THR A 332 -5.22 -13.02 -18.59
N ALA A 333 -5.46 -14.02 -17.74
CA ALA A 333 -4.42 -14.92 -17.25
C ALA A 333 -3.74 -15.69 -18.39
N LYS A 334 -4.50 -16.20 -19.38
CA LYS A 334 -3.95 -16.83 -20.58
C LYS A 334 -3.12 -15.87 -21.43
N LEU A 335 -3.57 -14.62 -21.58
CA LEU A 335 -2.81 -13.60 -22.30
C LEU A 335 -1.52 -13.23 -21.57
N ASN A 336 -1.51 -13.17 -20.24
CA ASN A 336 -0.30 -12.95 -19.45
C ASN A 336 0.69 -14.10 -19.67
N GLN A 337 0.21 -15.35 -19.56
CA GLN A 337 1.02 -16.54 -19.83
C GLN A 337 1.58 -16.58 -21.25
N SER A 338 0.81 -16.12 -22.25
CA SER A 338 1.31 -16.05 -23.64
C SER A 338 2.50 -15.11 -23.81
N ARG A 339 2.56 -14.00 -23.06
CA ARG A 339 3.71 -13.09 -23.11
C ARG A 339 4.97 -13.78 -22.59
N LEU A 340 4.84 -14.58 -21.53
CA LEU A 340 5.94 -15.37 -20.98
C LEU A 340 6.45 -16.40 -21.99
N LEU A 341 5.54 -17.14 -22.64
CA LEU A 341 5.90 -18.13 -23.65
C LEU A 341 6.55 -17.49 -24.89
N ILE A 342 6.07 -16.32 -25.32
CA ILE A 342 6.66 -15.57 -26.44
C ILE A 342 8.09 -15.11 -26.09
N ARG A 343 8.31 -14.63 -24.86
CA ARG A 343 9.65 -14.22 -24.37
C ARG A 343 10.64 -15.37 -24.31
N LYS A 344 10.17 -16.57 -23.97
CA LYS A 344 11.01 -17.76 -23.87
C LYS A 344 11.54 -18.21 -25.24
N GLY A 345 10.73 -18.03 -26.28
CA GLY A 345 11.11 -18.25 -27.67
C GLY A 345 11.15 -19.69 -28.16
N ASP A 346 10.72 -20.64 -27.33
CA ASP A 346 10.70 -22.07 -27.66
C ASP A 346 9.56 -22.46 -28.62
N TYR A 347 8.57 -21.59 -28.83
CA TYR A 347 7.32 -21.92 -29.52
C TYR A 347 6.88 -20.81 -30.48
N THR A 348 6.29 -21.19 -31.61
CA THR A 348 5.63 -20.27 -32.54
C THR A 348 4.36 -19.69 -31.95
N ILE A 349 3.93 -18.53 -32.45
CA ILE A 349 2.68 -17.88 -32.02
C ILE A 349 1.46 -18.81 -32.17
N THR A 350 1.45 -19.66 -33.21
CA THR A 350 0.40 -20.66 -33.44
C THR A 350 0.41 -21.74 -32.35
N GLU A 351 1.58 -22.24 -31.99
CA GLU A 351 1.74 -23.24 -30.93
C GLU A 351 1.36 -22.68 -29.57
N ILE A 352 1.76 -21.44 -29.26
CA ILE A 352 1.40 -20.76 -28.01
C ILE A 352 -0.12 -20.59 -27.89
N ALA A 353 -0.79 -20.18 -28.98
CA ALA A 353 -2.25 -20.07 -28.99
C ALA A 353 -2.93 -21.43 -28.75
N SER A 354 -2.39 -22.50 -29.33
CA SER A 354 -2.87 -23.87 -29.14
C SER A 354 -2.64 -24.38 -27.71
N MET A 355 -1.43 -24.17 -27.16
CA MET A 355 -1.05 -24.56 -25.80
C MET A 355 -1.86 -23.85 -24.73
N LEU A 356 -2.34 -22.63 -25.00
CA LEU A 356 -3.24 -21.91 -24.11
C LEU A 356 -4.71 -22.22 -24.38
N SER A 357 -4.98 -23.23 -25.21
CA SER A 357 -6.33 -23.68 -25.57
C SER A 357 -7.21 -22.57 -26.13
N PHE A 358 -6.66 -21.68 -26.98
CA PHE A 358 -7.47 -20.75 -27.77
C PHE A 358 -8.03 -21.46 -29.01
N ASN A 359 -9.33 -21.33 -29.24
CA ASN A 359 -10.03 -21.98 -30.37
C ASN A 359 -9.56 -21.51 -31.76
N SER A 360 -8.83 -20.39 -31.84
CA SER A 360 -8.29 -19.86 -33.09
C SER A 360 -7.15 -18.89 -32.82
N ILE A 361 -6.09 -18.98 -33.62
CA ILE A 361 -5.00 -18.01 -33.64
C ILE A 361 -5.50 -16.58 -33.90
N HIS A 362 -6.53 -16.40 -34.74
CA HIS A 362 -7.10 -15.07 -35.00
C HIS A 362 -7.86 -14.51 -33.80
N TYR A 363 -8.47 -15.37 -32.98
CA TYR A 363 -9.10 -14.94 -31.74
C TYR A 363 -8.05 -14.56 -30.69
N PHE A 364 -7.01 -15.39 -30.55
CA PHE A 364 -5.85 -15.10 -29.70
C PHE A 364 -5.20 -13.77 -30.08
N SER A 365 -4.79 -13.57 -31.34
CA SER A 365 -4.11 -12.36 -31.79
C SER A 365 -4.93 -11.10 -31.56
N ARG A 366 -6.25 -11.13 -31.85
CA ARG A 366 -7.13 -9.99 -31.56
C ARG A 366 -7.18 -9.66 -30.07
N LYS A 367 -7.27 -10.68 -29.21
CA LYS A 367 -7.31 -10.48 -27.76
C LYS A 367 -5.99 -10.01 -27.19
N PHE A 368 -4.88 -10.52 -27.70
CA PHE A 368 -3.54 -10.06 -27.36
C PHE A 368 -3.33 -8.59 -27.75
N THR A 369 -3.65 -8.22 -29.00
CA THR A 369 -3.53 -6.82 -29.46
C THR A 369 -4.45 -5.89 -28.69
N GLN A 370 -5.68 -6.32 -28.37
CA GLN A 370 -6.59 -5.55 -27.53
C GLN A 370 -6.00 -5.29 -26.13
N SER A 371 -5.27 -6.25 -25.56
CA SER A 371 -4.72 -6.16 -24.21
C SER A 371 -3.39 -5.40 -24.15
N TYR A 372 -2.57 -5.46 -25.20
CA TYR A 372 -1.18 -4.99 -25.16
C TYR A 372 -0.83 -3.95 -26.24
N GLY A 373 -1.78 -3.57 -27.09
CA GLY A 373 -1.62 -2.52 -28.11
C GLY A 373 -0.79 -2.90 -29.34
N ILE A 374 -0.17 -4.08 -29.36
CA ILE A 374 0.63 -4.60 -30.48
C ILE A 374 0.31 -6.06 -30.76
N THR A 375 0.59 -6.55 -31.97
CA THR A 375 0.34 -7.96 -32.32
C THR A 375 1.31 -8.91 -31.62
N PRO A 376 0.94 -10.19 -31.39
CA PRO A 376 1.86 -11.17 -30.82
C PRO A 376 3.18 -11.30 -31.60
N SER A 377 3.12 -11.25 -32.93
CA SER A 377 4.31 -11.34 -33.80
C SER A 377 5.19 -10.10 -33.70
N GLU A 378 4.61 -8.90 -33.61
CA GLU A 378 5.37 -7.67 -33.36
C GLU A 378 5.99 -7.65 -31.96
N TYR A 379 5.27 -8.17 -30.97
CA TYR A 379 5.78 -8.33 -29.61
C TYR A 379 6.99 -9.28 -29.59
N ALA A 380 6.89 -10.44 -30.25
CA ALA A 380 8.01 -11.37 -30.40
C ALA A 380 9.21 -10.71 -31.08
N ARG A 381 9.01 -10.04 -32.22
CA ARG A 381 10.08 -9.36 -32.97
C ARG A 381 10.80 -8.31 -32.12
N LYS A 382 10.06 -7.47 -31.39
CA LYS A 382 10.67 -6.45 -30.51
C LYS A 382 11.54 -7.04 -29.41
N ILE A 383 11.23 -8.25 -28.93
CA ILE A 383 12.03 -8.94 -27.93
C ILE A 383 13.32 -9.48 -28.56
N TYR A 384 13.26 -10.06 -29.76
CA TYR A 384 14.45 -10.59 -30.44
C TYR A 384 15.39 -9.49 -30.96
N ASP A 385 14.86 -8.37 -31.45
CA ASP A 385 15.64 -7.21 -31.91
C ASP A 385 16.38 -6.47 -30.76
N GLN A 386 16.14 -6.84 -29.48
CA GLN A 386 16.83 -6.31 -28.30
C GLN A 386 17.90 -7.25 -27.74
N ILE A 387 18.03 -8.46 -28.30
CA ILE A 387 18.94 -9.51 -27.84
C ILE A 387 20.14 -9.71 -28.81
N ASP A 388 20.02 -9.20 -30.05
CA ASP A 388 21.13 -8.98 -31.00
C ASP A 388 21.68 -7.55 -30.88
#